data_AF-A0A0N4UTN6-F1
#
_entry.id   AF-A0A0N4UTN6-F1
#
_cell.length_a   1.000
_cell.length_b   1.000
_cell.length_c   1.000
_cell.angle_alpha   90.00
_cell.angle_beta   90.00
_cell.angle_gamma   90.00
#
_symmetry.space_group_name_H-M   'P 1'
#
loop_
_entity.id
_entity.type
_entity.pdbx_description
1 polymer ?
#
loop_
_entity_poly.entity_id
_entity_poly.type
_entity_poly.pdbx_seq_one_letter_code
_entity_poly.pdbx_strand_id
1 'polypeptide(L)'
;MRELEIVPRLPYSASANPDLFLWRHVIRVLNAKLLSRSARFVNCDASETILVIAVYIAYHLGVGMKSAEQAFTDVAKYEQVWKQEVYSRCQEDGTPNYLETTRSRISNDIMNNCGEISVKIKQHFAGIKSLLQDARPNTVGRFLRSYPINYISHKAVNPSAQ
;
A
#
# COMPACT_ATOMS: atom_id res chain seq x y z
N MET A 1 -10.53 -23.25 19.70
CA MET A 1 -10.15 -22.33 20.80
C MET A 1 -11.34 -21.53 21.31
N ARG A 2 -11.95 -20.64 20.51
CA ARG A 2 -13.13 -19.88 20.96
C ARG A 2 -14.38 -20.75 21.14
N GLU A 3 -14.67 -21.61 20.17
CA GLU A 3 -15.82 -22.54 20.22
C GLU A 3 -15.66 -23.63 21.29
N LEU A 4 -14.43 -23.86 21.73
CA LEU A 4 -14.11 -24.77 22.84
C LEU A 4 -13.96 -24.01 24.16
N GLU A 5 -14.30 -22.72 24.18
CA GLU A 5 -14.24 -21.81 25.34
C GLU A 5 -12.87 -21.72 26.04
N ILE A 6 -11.80 -22.16 25.37
CA ILE A 6 -10.42 -22.11 25.88
C ILE A 6 -9.96 -20.67 26.08
N VAL A 7 -10.43 -19.75 25.24
CA VAL A 7 -10.17 -18.31 25.38
C VAL A 7 -11.45 -17.50 25.13
N PRO A 8 -11.71 -16.45 25.93
CA PRO A 8 -12.93 -15.64 25.79
C PRO A 8 -12.93 -14.81 24.50
N ARG A 9 -11.74 -14.47 23.99
CA ARG A 9 -11.56 -13.73 22.73
C ARG A 9 -10.30 -14.20 22.01
N LEU A 10 -10.40 -14.31 20.69
CA LEU A 10 -9.28 -14.73 19.85
C LEU A 10 -8.30 -13.56 19.65
N PRO A 11 -6.99 -13.77 19.89
CA PRO A 11 -5.98 -12.71 19.74
C PRO A 11 -5.73 -12.35 18.27
N TYR A 12 -6.17 -13.17 17.32
CA TYR A 12 -6.05 -12.93 15.87
C TYR A 12 -7.35 -12.39 15.24
N SER A 13 -8.34 -12.00 16.05
CA SER A 13 -9.58 -11.42 15.53
C SER A 13 -9.37 -10.02 14.96
N ALA A 14 -10.18 -9.63 13.97
CA ALA A 14 -10.14 -8.31 13.35
C ALA A 14 -10.32 -7.18 14.37
N SER A 15 -11.18 -7.37 15.37
CA SER A 15 -11.39 -6.40 16.44
C SER A 15 -10.27 -6.38 17.47
N ALA A 16 -9.47 -7.44 17.60
CA ALA A 16 -8.28 -7.46 18.45
C ALA A 16 -7.08 -6.79 17.76
N ASN A 17 -7.08 -6.72 16.42
CA ASN A 17 -6.01 -6.11 15.62
C ASN A 17 -6.61 -5.21 14.53
N PRO A 18 -7.33 -4.14 14.91
CA PRO A 18 -8.07 -3.31 13.96
C PRO A 18 -7.14 -2.62 12.95
N ASP A 19 -5.96 -2.18 13.38
CA ASP A 19 -4.97 -1.51 12.54
C ASP A 19 -4.45 -2.43 11.42
N LEU A 20 -3.97 -3.62 11.80
CA LEU A 20 -3.45 -4.62 10.87
C LEU A 20 -4.54 -5.10 9.91
N PHE A 21 -5.77 -5.24 10.42
CA PHE A 21 -6.92 -5.61 9.61
C PHE A 21 -7.22 -4.55 8.54
N LEU A 22 -7.28 -3.26 8.92
CA LEU A 22 -7.50 -2.18 7.98
C LEU A 22 -6.38 -2.11 6.94
N TRP A 23 -5.13 -2.08 7.40
CA TRP A 23 -3.93 -2.02 6.55
C TRP A 23 -3.96 -3.09 5.43
N ARG A 24 -4.19 -4.36 5.82
CA ARG A 24 -4.27 -5.48 4.88
C ARG A 24 -5.38 -5.30 3.86
N HIS A 25 -6.57 -4.92 4.31
CA HIS A 25 -7.72 -4.83 3.41
C HIS A 25 -7.61 -3.64 2.45
N VAL A 26 -7.03 -2.51 2.88
CA VAL A 26 -6.72 -1.38 2.00
C VAL A 26 -5.76 -1.79 0.89
N ILE A 27 -4.60 -2.41 1.22
CA ILE A 27 -3.64 -2.88 0.21
C ILE A 27 -4.31 -3.80 -0.82
N ARG A 28 -5.17 -4.71 -0.33
CA ARG A 28 -5.89 -5.64 -1.21
C ARG A 28 -6.90 -4.93 -2.11
N VAL A 29 -7.62 -3.93 -1.63
CA VAL A 29 -8.55 -3.15 -2.47
C VAL A 29 -7.78 -2.40 -3.57
N LEU A 30 -6.65 -1.78 -3.22
CA LEU A 30 -5.81 -1.05 -4.18
C LEU A 30 -5.20 -1.97 -5.25
N ASN A 31 -4.90 -3.22 -4.89
CA ASN A 31 -4.48 -4.28 -5.82
C ASN A 31 -5.66 -5.06 -6.44
N ALA A 32 -6.81 -4.40 -6.62
CA ALA A 32 -8.01 -4.93 -7.28
C ALA A 32 -8.59 -6.25 -6.70
N LYS A 33 -8.30 -6.61 -5.44
CA LYS A 33 -8.91 -7.77 -4.78
C LYS A 33 -10.25 -7.38 -4.14
N LEU A 34 -11.31 -7.53 -4.94
CA LEU A 34 -12.67 -7.07 -4.63
C LEU A 34 -13.27 -7.58 -3.32
N LEU A 35 -12.89 -8.76 -2.83
CA LEU A 35 -13.38 -9.30 -1.55
C LEU A 35 -13.07 -8.39 -0.36
N SER A 36 -11.97 -7.64 -0.42
CA SER A 36 -11.61 -6.70 0.65
C SER A 36 -12.43 -5.42 0.63
N ARG A 37 -13.05 -5.08 -0.52
CA ARG A 37 -13.91 -3.90 -0.65
C ARG A 37 -15.13 -3.99 0.26
N SER A 38 -15.68 -5.20 0.42
CA SER A 38 -16.85 -5.49 1.26
C SER A 38 -16.52 -5.91 2.69
N ALA A 39 -15.23 -5.98 3.06
CA ALA A 39 -14.84 -6.29 4.42
C ALA A 39 -15.39 -5.22 5.38
N ARG A 40 -15.93 -5.66 6.52
CA ARG A 40 -16.47 -4.76 7.55
C ARG A 40 -15.35 -3.83 8.04
N PHE A 41 -15.61 -2.53 8.03
CA PHE A 41 -14.71 -1.56 8.65
C PHE A 41 -14.75 -1.75 10.16
N VAL A 42 -13.56 -1.84 10.75
CA VAL A 42 -13.37 -1.88 12.20
C VAL A 42 -12.67 -0.57 12.54
N ASN A 43 -13.26 0.21 13.45
CA ASN A 43 -12.66 1.47 13.88
C ASN A 43 -11.26 1.22 14.45
N CYS A 44 -10.33 2.09 14.10
CA CYS A 44 -8.96 2.04 14.53
C CYS A 44 -8.45 3.48 14.71
N ASP A 45 -7.55 3.70 15.68
CA ASP A 45 -7.19 5.05 16.10
C ASP A 45 -6.28 5.76 15.08
N ALA A 46 -5.48 4.98 14.35
CA ALA A 46 -4.50 5.50 13.38
C ALA A 46 -4.93 5.31 11.92
N SER A 47 -6.23 5.40 11.61
CA SER A 47 -6.76 5.03 10.29
C SER A 47 -6.15 5.79 9.11
N GLU A 48 -5.82 7.07 9.30
CA GLU A 48 -5.21 7.93 8.28
C GLU A 48 -3.75 7.55 8.00
N THR A 49 -2.94 7.37 9.05
CA THR A 49 -1.55 6.93 8.95
C THR A 49 -1.46 5.55 8.29
N ILE A 50 -2.35 4.64 8.68
CA ILE A 50 -2.45 3.30 8.08
C ILE A 50 -2.77 3.39 6.60
N LEU A 51 -3.68 4.29 6.20
CA LEU A 51 -4.06 4.50 4.81
C LEU A 51 -2.87 4.97 3.98
N VAL A 52 -2.12 5.98 4.45
CA VAL A 52 -0.91 6.47 3.77
C VAL A 52 0.09 5.33 3.55
N ILE A 53 0.45 4.62 4.63
CA ILE A 53 1.43 3.52 4.57
C ILE A 53 0.94 2.41 3.61
N ALA A 54 -0.33 2.04 3.70
CA ALA A 54 -0.93 1.02 2.84
C ALA A 54 -0.90 1.42 1.35
N VAL A 55 -1.10 2.70 1.03
CA VAL A 55 -1.04 3.21 -0.34
C VAL A 55 0.37 3.11 -0.92
N TYR A 56 1.39 3.51 -0.16
CA TYR A 56 2.78 3.36 -0.57
C TYR A 56 3.15 1.90 -0.82
N ILE A 57 2.78 1.01 0.09
CA ILE A 57 3.03 -0.43 -0.06
C ILE A 57 2.33 -0.99 -1.29
N ALA A 58 1.04 -0.67 -1.48
CA ALA A 58 0.28 -1.16 -2.63
C ALA A 58 0.91 -0.69 -3.96
N TYR A 59 1.35 0.56 -4.04
CA TYR A 59 2.03 1.11 -5.21
C TYR A 59 3.31 0.35 -5.53
N HIS A 60 4.19 0.16 -4.54
CA HIS A 60 5.46 -0.54 -4.73
C HIS A 60 5.29 -2.02 -5.06
N LEU A 61 4.27 -2.68 -4.51
CA LEU A 61 3.89 -4.05 -4.89
C LEU A 61 3.40 -4.13 -6.33
N GLY A 62 2.51 -3.21 -6.75
CA GLY A 62 1.94 -3.21 -8.10
C GLY A 62 2.96 -2.87 -9.20
N VAL A 63 3.86 -1.93 -8.94
CA VAL A 63 4.95 -1.57 -9.86
C VAL A 63 6.02 -2.67 -9.93
N GLY A 64 6.31 -3.33 -8.82
CA GLY A 64 7.28 -4.43 -8.77
C GLY A 64 6.86 -5.69 -9.54
N MET A 65 5.55 -5.91 -9.74
CA MET A 65 5.05 -7.07 -10.50
C MET A 65 5.31 -6.99 -12.01
N LYS A 66 5.66 -5.82 -12.57
CA LYS A 66 6.05 -5.71 -13.99
C LYS A 66 7.34 -6.47 -14.32
N SER A 67 8.14 -6.84 -13.31
CA SER A 67 9.31 -7.69 -13.51
C SER A 67 8.99 -9.18 -13.65
N ALA A 68 7.74 -9.63 -13.44
CA ALA A 68 7.38 -11.05 -13.54
C ALA A 68 7.03 -11.52 -14.97
N GLU A 69 6.83 -10.60 -15.92
CA GLU A 69 6.44 -10.94 -17.31
C GLU A 69 7.59 -11.45 -18.19
N GLN A 70 8.84 -11.47 -17.72
CA GLN A 70 10.00 -11.95 -18.48
C GLN A 70 10.38 -13.42 -18.18
N ALA A 71 9.57 -14.16 -17.43
CA ALA A 71 9.86 -15.55 -17.04
C ALA A 71 9.86 -16.57 -18.22
N PHE A 72 9.54 -16.15 -19.45
CA PHE A 72 9.45 -17.02 -20.63
C PHE A 72 10.33 -16.60 -21.82
N THR A 73 11.43 -15.87 -21.59
CA THR A 73 12.42 -15.60 -22.64
C THR A 73 13.73 -16.34 -22.39
N ASP A 74 14.23 -16.93 -23.47
CA ASP A 74 15.54 -17.57 -23.63
C ASP A 74 16.61 -16.99 -22.66
N VAL A 75 17.21 -17.85 -21.84
CA VAL A 75 18.06 -17.49 -20.70
C VAL A 75 19.19 -16.54 -21.11
N ALA A 76 19.74 -16.71 -22.32
CA ALA A 76 20.79 -15.84 -22.86
C ALA A 76 20.31 -14.41 -23.19
N LYS A 77 19.05 -14.27 -23.62
CA LYS A 77 18.42 -12.98 -23.92
C LYS A 77 17.99 -12.27 -22.64
N TYR A 78 17.53 -13.04 -21.64
CA TYR A 78 17.20 -12.54 -20.31
C TYR A 78 18.43 -11.95 -19.61
N GLU A 79 19.60 -12.59 -19.71
CA GLU A 79 20.81 -12.07 -19.06
C GLU A 79 21.25 -10.72 -19.64
N GLN A 80 21.10 -10.51 -20.96
CA GLN A 80 21.43 -9.23 -21.61
C GLN A 80 20.42 -8.13 -21.27
N VAL A 81 19.11 -8.43 -21.29
CA VAL A 81 18.05 -7.48 -20.92
C VAL A 81 18.13 -7.14 -19.43
N TRP A 82 18.34 -8.13 -18.56
CA TRP A 82 18.52 -7.92 -17.14
C TRP A 82 19.76 -7.06 -16.87
N LYS A 83 20.90 -7.34 -17.52
CA LYS A 83 22.08 -6.48 -17.42
C LYS A 83 21.72 -5.05 -17.87
N GLN A 84 21.10 -4.86 -19.04
CA GLN A 84 20.74 -3.52 -19.52
C GLN A 84 19.74 -2.78 -18.62
N GLU A 85 18.68 -3.43 -18.13
CA GLU A 85 17.71 -2.84 -17.20
C GLU A 85 18.32 -2.52 -15.84
N VAL A 86 19.18 -3.40 -15.32
CA VAL A 86 19.92 -3.16 -14.07
C VAL A 86 20.91 -2.02 -14.26
N TYR A 87 21.65 -1.98 -15.37
CA TYR A 87 22.60 -0.91 -15.67
C TYR A 87 21.92 0.44 -15.85
N SER A 88 20.78 0.50 -16.55
CA SER A 88 20.02 1.76 -16.73
C SER A 88 19.42 2.26 -15.42
N ARG A 89 18.94 1.38 -14.54
CA ARG A 89 18.49 1.74 -13.18
C ARG A 89 19.63 2.16 -12.24
N CYS A 90 20.88 1.83 -12.56
CA CYS A 90 22.07 2.24 -11.81
C CYS A 90 22.63 3.61 -12.26
N GLN A 91 22.29 4.08 -13.47
CA GLN A 91 22.84 5.35 -14.00
C GLN A 91 22.06 6.60 -13.60
N GLU A 92 20.81 6.49 -13.14
CA GLU A 92 20.01 7.67 -12.79
C GLU A 92 20.36 8.28 -11.42
N ASP A 93 20.95 7.53 -10.47
CA ASP A 93 21.21 8.04 -9.09
C ASP A 93 22.57 7.63 -8.46
N GLY A 94 23.52 7.10 -9.23
CA GLY A 94 24.91 6.87 -8.76
C GLY A 94 25.10 5.88 -7.59
N THR A 95 24.03 5.26 -7.10
CA THR A 95 24.06 4.22 -6.07
C THR A 95 23.44 2.93 -6.63
N PRO A 96 24.05 1.75 -6.42
CA PRO A 96 23.51 0.51 -6.93
C PRO A 96 22.18 0.19 -6.24
N ASN A 97 21.09 0.42 -6.97
CA ASN A 97 19.72 0.33 -6.50
C ASN A 97 19.30 -1.12 -6.12
N TYR A 98 20.18 -2.12 -6.20
CA TYR A 98 19.88 -3.51 -5.84
C TYR A 98 20.00 -3.81 -4.33
N LEU A 99 20.66 -2.93 -3.55
CA LEU A 99 20.83 -3.08 -2.09
C LEU A 99 19.70 -2.42 -1.28
N GLU A 100 18.96 -1.52 -1.90
CA GLU A 100 17.84 -0.86 -1.22
C GLU A 100 16.64 -1.80 -1.20
N THR A 101 16.41 -2.42 -0.05
CA THR A 101 15.24 -3.29 0.13
C THR A 101 13.96 -2.51 -0.18
N THR A 102 12.92 -3.19 -0.69
CA THR A 102 11.59 -2.57 -0.93
C THR A 102 11.08 -1.79 0.29
N ARG A 103 11.42 -2.26 1.50
CA ARG A 103 11.13 -1.57 2.75
C ARG A 103 11.82 -0.21 2.84
N SER A 104 13.12 -0.14 2.57
CA SER A 104 13.90 1.11 2.62
C SER A 104 13.37 2.13 1.62
N ARG A 105 13.04 1.70 0.39
CA ARG A 105 12.43 2.57 -0.62
C ARG A 105 11.10 3.15 -0.17
N ILE A 106 10.23 2.33 0.41
CA ILE A 106 8.94 2.77 0.93
C ILE A 106 9.14 3.79 2.06
N SER A 107 10.05 3.52 3.00
CA SER A 107 10.34 4.44 4.10
C SER A 107 10.90 5.77 3.60
N ASN A 108 11.86 5.73 2.68
CA ASN A 108 12.48 6.91 2.10
C ASN A 108 11.44 7.74 1.31
N ASP A 109 10.60 7.09 0.52
CA ASP A 109 9.51 7.75 -0.20
C ASP A 109 8.51 8.44 0.77
N ILE A 110 8.15 7.80 1.88
CA ILE A 110 7.25 8.40 2.87
C ILE A 110 7.93 9.62 3.51
N MET A 111 9.20 9.50 3.90
CA MET A 111 9.96 10.59 4.51
C MET A 111 10.14 11.79 3.56
N ASN A 112 10.52 11.52 2.31
CA ASN A 112 10.75 12.55 1.29
C ASN A 112 9.47 13.31 0.93
N ASN A 113 8.29 12.70 1.12
CA ASN A 113 7.00 13.35 0.94
C ASN A 113 6.39 13.82 2.27
N CYS A 114 7.16 13.92 3.35
CA CYS A 114 6.71 14.39 4.67
C CYS A 114 5.48 13.64 5.23
N GLY A 115 5.36 12.34 4.92
CA GLY A 115 4.19 11.54 5.32
C GLY A 115 2.94 11.78 4.48
N GLU A 116 3.02 12.55 3.40
CA GLU A 116 1.93 12.72 2.44
C GLU A 116 2.07 11.74 1.26
N ILE A 117 0.97 11.47 0.56
CA ILE A 117 0.99 10.63 -0.64
C ILE A 117 1.44 11.48 -1.83
N SER A 118 2.53 11.07 -2.48
CA SER A 118 3.09 11.77 -3.64
C SER A 118 2.11 11.87 -4.81
N VAL A 119 2.25 12.92 -5.64
CA VAL A 119 1.42 13.14 -6.82
C VAL A 119 1.45 11.95 -7.79
N LYS A 120 2.63 11.35 -7.98
CA LYS A 120 2.83 10.16 -8.82
C LYS A 120 1.96 8.98 -8.36
N ILE A 121 1.89 8.74 -7.04
CA ILE A 121 1.10 7.65 -6.47
C ILE A 121 -0.39 7.97 -6.51
N LYS A 122 -0.78 9.23 -6.28
CA LYS A 122 -2.16 9.70 -6.46
C LYS A 122 -2.66 9.44 -7.89
N GLN A 123 -1.84 9.77 -8.89
CA GLN A 123 -2.15 9.51 -10.30
C GLN A 123 -2.28 8.01 -10.60
N HIS A 124 -1.39 7.17 -10.06
CA HIS A 124 -1.45 5.71 -10.24
C HIS A 124 -2.79 5.13 -9.77
N PHE A 125 -3.34 5.63 -8.65
CA PHE A 125 -4.61 5.17 -8.10
C PHE A 125 -5.82 6.03 -8.49
N ALA A 126 -5.71 6.95 -9.46
CA ALA A 126 -6.83 7.82 -9.85
C ALA A 126 -8.10 7.04 -10.26
N GLY A 127 -7.92 5.85 -10.87
CA GLY A 127 -9.01 4.96 -11.27
C GLY A 127 -9.74 4.26 -10.13
N ILE A 128 -9.23 4.29 -8.88
CA ILE A 128 -9.85 3.55 -7.75
C ILE A 128 -11.27 4.05 -7.43
N LYS A 129 -11.59 5.30 -7.75
CA LYS A 129 -12.89 5.91 -7.42
C LYS A 129 -14.07 5.15 -8.07
N SER A 130 -13.91 4.68 -9.31
CA SER A 130 -14.94 3.89 -10.00
C SER A 130 -15.13 2.53 -9.33
N LEU A 131 -14.04 1.90 -8.88
CA LEU A 131 -14.07 0.62 -8.16
C LEU A 131 -14.88 0.68 -6.85
N LEU A 132 -14.97 1.87 -6.24
CA LEU A 132 -15.57 2.10 -4.93
C LEU A 132 -17.01 2.66 -5.00
N GLN A 133 -17.57 2.85 -6.20
CA GLN A 133 -18.87 3.50 -6.40
C GLN A 133 -20.03 2.79 -5.67
N ASP A 134 -19.98 1.45 -5.59
CA ASP A 134 -21.04 0.65 -4.95
C ASP A 134 -20.62 0.05 -3.60
N ALA A 135 -19.64 0.67 -2.94
CA ALA A 135 -19.19 0.20 -1.64
C ALA A 135 -20.31 0.33 -0.58
N ARG A 136 -20.66 -0.81 0.04
CA ARG A 136 -21.69 -0.90 1.08
C ARG A 136 -21.33 -0.07 2.32
N PRO A 137 -22.31 0.43 3.10
CA PRO A 137 -22.04 1.10 4.38
C PRO A 137 -21.18 0.24 5.32
N ASN A 138 -20.40 0.89 6.18
CA ASN A 138 -19.54 0.24 7.18
C ASN A 138 -18.54 -0.78 6.61
N THR A 139 -18.05 -0.55 5.39
CA THR A 139 -17.01 -1.37 4.77
C THR A 139 -15.73 -0.60 4.54
N VAL A 140 -14.62 -1.33 4.37
CA VAL A 140 -13.32 -0.74 3.99
C VAL A 140 -13.44 0.03 2.67
N GLY A 141 -14.24 -0.46 1.71
CA GLY A 141 -14.49 0.26 0.47
C GLY A 141 -15.19 1.61 0.68
N ARG A 142 -16.14 1.68 1.63
CA ARG A 142 -16.81 2.94 1.97
C ARG A 142 -15.88 3.90 2.71
N PHE A 143 -15.02 3.38 3.58
CA PHE A 143 -13.94 4.15 4.21
C PHE A 143 -13.03 4.79 3.15
N LEU A 144 -12.49 4.00 2.20
CA LEU A 144 -11.62 4.51 1.13
C LEU A 144 -12.29 5.52 0.22
N ARG A 145 -13.60 5.40 -0.01
CA ARG A 145 -14.37 6.40 -0.76
C ARG A 145 -14.49 7.72 0.00
N SER A 146 -14.54 7.66 1.32
CA SER A 146 -14.68 8.84 2.20
C SER A 146 -13.35 9.54 2.44
N TYR A 147 -12.23 8.81 2.30
CA TYR A 147 -10.85 9.31 2.34
C TYR A 147 -10.18 9.16 0.97
N PRO A 148 -10.58 9.96 -0.03
CA PRO A 148 -10.03 9.83 -1.36
C PRO A 148 -8.53 10.14 -1.34
N ILE A 149 -7.74 9.17 -1.82
CA ILE A 149 -6.27 9.20 -1.89
C ILE A 149 -5.74 10.52 -2.48
N ASN A 150 -6.46 11.10 -3.44
CA ASN A 150 -6.12 12.35 -4.11
C ASN A 150 -6.15 13.58 -3.20
N TYR A 151 -6.83 13.53 -2.06
CA TYR A 151 -7.05 14.65 -1.15
C TYR A 151 -6.42 14.45 0.24
N ILE A 152 -5.68 13.36 0.44
CA ILE A 152 -4.92 13.17 1.67
C ILE A 152 -3.71 14.11 1.61
N SER A 153 -3.80 15.16 2.41
CA SER A 153 -2.72 16.07 2.81
C SER A 153 -2.77 16.13 4.32
N HIS A 154 -1.64 15.87 4.96
CA HIS A 154 -1.53 16.13 6.39
C HIS A 154 -1.34 17.63 6.52
N LYS A 155 -2.30 18.33 7.15
CA LYS A 155 -1.93 19.61 7.77
C LYS A 155 -0.83 19.29 8.77
N ALA A 156 0.41 19.67 8.45
CA ALA A 156 1.51 19.58 9.39
C ALA A 156 1.07 20.27 10.68
N VAL A 157 0.98 19.50 11.77
CA VAL A 157 0.91 20.09 13.09
C VAL A 157 2.28 20.73 13.29
N ASN A 158 2.34 22.06 13.23
CA ASN A 158 3.54 22.83 13.56
C ASN A 158 4.03 22.39 14.95
N PRO A 159 5.23 21.79 15.07
CA PRO A 159 5.81 21.46 16.37
C PRO A 159 6.30 22.70 17.15
N SER A 160 6.17 23.89 16.58
CA SER A 160 6.73 25.16 17.08
C SER A 160 5.71 26.08 17.75
N ALA A 161 4.59 25.55 18.24
CA ALA A 161 3.62 26.30 19.04
C ALA A 161 3.45 25.66 20.43
N GLN A 162 4.51 25.66 21.22
CA GLN A 162 4.48 25.58 22.69
C GLN A 162 5.56 26.51 23.24
#